data_AF-A0AAW0Z2H3-F1
#
_entry.id   AF-A0AAW0Z2H3-F1
#
_cell.length_a   1.000
_cell.length_b   1.000
_cell.length_c   1.000
_cell.angle_alpha   90.00
_cell.angle_beta   90.00
_cell.angle_gamma   90.00
#
_symmetry.space_group_name_H-M   'P 1'
#
loop_
_entity.id
_entity.type
_entity.pdbx_description
1 polymer ?
#
loop_
_entity_poly.entity_id
_entity_poly.type
_entity_poly.pdbx_seq_one_letter_code
_entity_poly.pdbx_strand_id
1 'polypeptide(L)'
;MSLADLAESPDLPASSSSSSSSSSSSRLSLTIPTSLLILPTTAALIGLSIGVVRGGNRARLRFLAENAHRQPKTVQGWYFYTKTRNYRVFFGSLRSGGKYALGLGGATAGYVLVDESLGWARERMFGARGDIRHTKLRGDEEDEEDGVYRKVGWRKGEVMWEDGAVAGGLLGLVVGTAYRLPRPLFIRSVLMGTILGGTTSAMQIAQAHIGKLRDEQERAERAVAASDSNASTAATASITEEVGPALVMGKEPEPEPYESAEVTMAGVSGDVEEGRDWWTRLKSYFGA
;
A
#
# COMPACT_ATOMS: atom_id res chain seq x y z
N MET A 1 -26.72 87.76 -11.05
CA MET A 1 -26.98 86.77 -9.99
C MET A 1 -28.03 85.81 -10.53
N SER A 2 -27.58 84.75 -11.19
CA SER A 2 -28.43 83.76 -11.86
C SER A 2 -28.60 82.53 -10.98
N LEU A 3 -29.80 81.95 -11.01
CA LEU A 3 -30.24 80.77 -10.25
C LEU A 3 -29.59 79.44 -10.73
N ALA A 4 -28.45 79.50 -11.41
CA ALA A 4 -27.75 78.32 -11.94
C ALA A 4 -26.57 77.85 -11.07
N ASP A 5 -26.16 78.63 -10.06
CA ASP A 5 -25.02 78.34 -9.17
C ASP A 5 -25.37 77.49 -7.94
N LEU A 6 -26.57 76.89 -7.86
CA LEU A 6 -27.04 76.14 -6.68
C LEU A 6 -27.20 74.62 -6.90
N ALA A 7 -26.69 74.07 -7.99
CA ALA A 7 -26.75 72.63 -8.31
C ALA A 7 -25.37 71.95 -8.41
N GLU A 8 -24.33 72.51 -7.77
CA GLU A 8 -23.04 71.85 -7.64
C GLU A 8 -23.09 70.89 -6.43
N SER A 9 -23.42 69.63 -6.72
CA SER A 9 -23.30 68.52 -5.78
C SER A 9 -21.82 68.30 -5.40
N PRO A 10 -21.49 68.16 -4.10
CA PRO A 10 -20.11 67.95 -3.69
C PRO A 10 -19.61 66.56 -4.15
N ASP A 11 -18.53 66.58 -4.93
CA ASP A 11 -17.74 65.41 -5.29
C ASP A 11 -17.27 64.67 -4.02
N LEU A 12 -17.90 63.53 -3.75
CA LEU A 12 -17.45 62.60 -2.71
C LEU A 12 -16.26 61.79 -3.26
N PRO A 13 -15.07 61.84 -2.64
CA PRO A 13 -14.01 60.91 -2.97
C PRO A 13 -14.45 59.51 -2.51
N ALA A 14 -14.72 58.65 -3.48
CA ALA A 14 -14.85 57.21 -3.30
C ALA A 14 -13.48 56.63 -2.88
N SER A 15 -13.12 56.77 -1.61
CA SER A 15 -11.99 56.08 -0.99
C SER A 15 -12.49 54.83 -0.28
N SER A 16 -12.57 53.76 -1.06
CA SER A 16 -12.05 52.42 -0.71
C SER A 16 -11.52 52.22 0.72
N SER A 17 -12.29 51.54 1.56
CA SER A 17 -11.73 50.56 2.51
C SER A 17 -12.85 49.73 3.18
N SER A 18 -13.63 49.00 2.39
CA SER A 18 -14.22 47.77 2.91
C SER A 18 -13.09 46.75 3.01
N SER A 19 -12.45 46.68 4.17
CA SER A 19 -11.56 45.57 4.53
C SER A 19 -12.41 44.29 4.62
N SER A 20 -12.73 43.71 3.47
CA SER A 20 -13.16 42.32 3.39
C SER A 20 -11.94 41.51 3.80
N SER A 21 -11.86 41.18 5.09
CA SER A 21 -11.03 40.08 5.57
C SER A 21 -11.55 38.84 4.88
N SER A 22 -11.00 38.55 3.69
CA SER A 22 -11.11 37.23 3.09
C SER A 22 -10.50 36.29 4.11
N SER A 23 -11.35 35.65 4.90
CA SER A 23 -10.99 34.48 5.68
C SER A 23 -10.56 33.45 4.65
N SER A 24 -9.27 33.46 4.31
CA SER A 24 -8.61 32.44 3.52
C SER A 24 -8.95 31.14 4.21
N SER A 25 -9.88 30.39 3.64
CA SER A 25 -10.19 29.03 4.06
C SER A 25 -8.87 28.27 3.91
N SER A 26 -8.10 28.24 5.00
CA SER A 26 -6.80 27.60 5.06
C SER A 26 -7.09 26.12 4.96
N ARG A 27 -7.08 25.61 3.72
CA ARG A 27 -7.22 24.19 3.44
C ARG A 27 -6.05 23.49 4.13
N LEU A 28 -6.33 22.91 5.28
CA LEU A 28 -5.35 22.20 6.08
C LEU A 28 -5.07 20.85 5.39
N SER A 29 -4.08 20.84 4.50
CA SER A 29 -3.64 19.62 3.81
C SER A 29 -2.74 18.80 4.74
N LEU A 30 -3.32 17.79 5.39
CA LEU A 30 -2.55 16.81 6.15
C LEU A 30 -1.97 15.77 5.21
N THR A 31 -0.64 15.76 5.07
CA THR A 31 0.07 14.68 4.39
C THR A 31 0.12 13.47 5.32
N ILE A 32 -0.82 12.53 5.15
CA ILE A 32 -0.81 11.27 5.90
C ILE A 32 0.04 10.26 5.12
N PRO A 33 1.07 9.64 5.73
CA PRO A 33 1.88 8.65 5.05
C PRO A 33 1.05 7.44 4.63
N THR A 34 1.22 6.98 3.39
CA THR A 34 0.47 5.81 2.87
C THR A 34 0.75 4.56 3.70
N SER A 35 1.98 4.41 4.20
CA SER A 35 2.39 3.32 5.09
C SER A 35 1.59 3.28 6.40
N LEU A 36 1.13 4.45 6.89
CA LEU A 36 0.35 4.59 8.11
C LEU A 36 -1.12 4.17 7.91
N LEU A 37 -1.59 4.10 6.66
CA LEU A 37 -2.93 3.60 6.33
C LEU A 37 -2.91 2.10 6.01
N ILE A 38 -1.96 1.64 5.20
CA ILE A 38 -1.95 0.26 4.69
C ILE A 38 -1.44 -0.73 5.75
N LEU A 39 -0.34 -0.42 6.44
CA LEU A 39 0.26 -1.39 7.38
C LEU A 39 -0.63 -1.65 8.60
N PRO A 40 -1.24 -0.64 9.25
CA PRO A 40 -2.11 -0.90 10.40
C PRO A 40 -3.40 -1.60 10.04
N THR A 41 -3.99 -1.30 8.88
CA THR A 41 -5.24 -1.94 8.42
C THR A 41 -5.01 -3.41 8.10
N THR A 42 -3.94 -3.74 7.38
CA THR A 42 -3.56 -5.14 7.10
C THR A 42 -3.22 -5.90 8.38
N ALA A 43 -2.44 -5.31 9.28
CA ALA A 43 -2.16 -5.89 10.59
C ALA A 43 -3.42 -6.11 11.43
N ALA A 44 -4.38 -5.18 11.39
CA ALA A 44 -5.65 -5.31 12.07
C ALA A 44 -6.50 -6.46 11.50
N LEU A 45 -6.51 -6.65 10.17
CA LEU A 45 -7.20 -7.78 9.53
C LEU A 45 -6.58 -9.12 9.90
N ILE A 46 -5.25 -9.21 9.92
CA ILE A 46 -4.53 -10.40 10.38
C ILE A 46 -4.84 -10.67 11.85
N GLY A 47 -4.80 -9.63 12.69
CA GLY A 47 -5.14 -9.72 14.10
C GLY A 47 -6.58 -10.14 14.35
N LEU A 48 -7.53 -9.61 13.58
CA LEU A 48 -8.93 -10.00 13.62
C LEU A 48 -9.07 -11.49 13.31
N SER A 49 -8.41 -11.96 12.26
CA SER A 49 -8.47 -13.35 11.81
C SER A 49 -7.96 -14.31 12.89
N ILE A 50 -6.78 -14.02 13.46
CA ILE A 50 -6.20 -14.79 14.58
C ILE A 50 -7.14 -14.76 15.80
N GLY A 51 -7.65 -13.56 16.14
CA GLY A 51 -8.50 -13.36 17.30
C GLY A 51 -9.85 -14.06 17.18
N VAL A 52 -10.45 -14.11 15.99
CA VAL A 52 -11.71 -14.82 15.70
C VAL A 52 -11.52 -16.32 15.89
N VAL A 53 -10.49 -16.91 15.29
CA VAL A 53 -10.22 -18.35 15.41
C VAL A 53 -9.94 -18.74 16.86
N ARG A 54 -9.05 -17.99 17.53
CA ARG A 54 -8.68 -18.28 18.93
C ARG A 54 -9.84 -18.05 19.90
N GLY A 55 -10.62 -16.99 19.68
CA GLY A 55 -11.78 -16.62 20.50
C GLY A 55 -12.94 -17.60 20.35
N GLY A 56 -13.24 -17.99 19.11
CA GLY A 56 -14.28 -18.94 18.79
C GLY A 56 -14.01 -20.32 19.39
N ASN A 57 -12.77 -20.80 19.26
CA ASN A 57 -12.37 -22.09 19.86
C ASN A 57 -12.50 -22.08 21.39
N ARG A 58 -12.06 -21.02 22.07
CA ARG A 58 -12.22 -20.91 23.53
C ARG A 58 -13.69 -20.85 23.95
N ALA A 59 -14.51 -20.04 23.27
CA ALA A 59 -15.94 -19.93 23.58
C ALA A 59 -16.68 -21.26 23.34
N ARG A 60 -16.31 -21.98 22.27
CA ARG A 60 -16.85 -23.31 21.95
C ARG A 60 -16.50 -24.31 23.03
N LEU A 61 -15.23 -24.44 23.40
CA LEU A 61 -14.77 -25.39 24.43
C LEU A 61 -15.41 -25.09 25.78
N ARG A 62 -15.53 -23.81 26.14
CA ARG A 62 -16.20 -23.38 27.37
C ARG A 62 -17.69 -23.78 27.37
N PHE A 63 -18.40 -23.55 26.27
CA PHE A 63 -19.80 -23.96 26.16
C PHE A 63 -19.97 -25.48 26.25
N LEU A 64 -19.07 -26.25 25.62
CA LEU A 64 -19.08 -27.70 25.69
C LEU A 64 -18.81 -28.20 27.12
N ALA A 65 -17.86 -27.59 27.83
CA ALA A 65 -17.57 -27.92 29.22
C ALA A 65 -18.76 -27.60 30.14
N GLU A 66 -19.36 -26.41 29.99
CA GLU A 66 -20.54 -26.00 30.77
C GLU A 66 -21.75 -26.91 30.53
N ASN A 67 -21.94 -27.42 29.31
CA ASN A 67 -23.10 -28.22 28.92
C ASN A 67 -22.81 -29.72 28.76
N ALA A 68 -21.65 -30.21 29.18
CA ALA A 68 -21.29 -31.63 29.06
C ALA A 68 -22.34 -32.56 29.69
N HIS A 69 -23.00 -32.09 30.75
CA HIS A 69 -24.05 -32.79 31.49
C HIS A 69 -25.48 -32.62 30.91
N ARG A 70 -25.71 -31.66 29.99
CA ARG A 70 -27.03 -31.36 29.40
C ARG A 70 -27.02 -31.58 27.89
N GLN A 71 -26.79 -32.82 27.48
CA GLN A 71 -26.82 -33.17 26.06
C GLN A 71 -28.28 -33.26 25.57
N PRO A 72 -28.61 -32.68 24.40
CA PRO A 72 -29.97 -32.73 23.88
C PRO A 72 -30.40 -34.16 23.60
N LYS A 73 -31.60 -34.54 24.06
CA LYS A 73 -32.22 -35.86 23.82
C LYS A 73 -33.34 -35.82 22.77
N THR A 74 -33.86 -34.63 22.45
CA THR A 74 -34.93 -34.41 21.47
C THR A 74 -34.43 -33.53 20.32
N VAL A 75 -35.08 -33.62 19.15
CA VAL A 75 -34.75 -32.84 17.95
C VAL A 75 -34.88 -31.33 18.22
N GLN A 76 -35.94 -30.90 18.90
CA GLN A 76 -36.14 -29.50 19.29
C GLN A 76 -35.05 -29.02 20.26
N GLY A 77 -34.64 -29.86 21.21
CA GLY A 77 -33.53 -29.56 22.12
C GLY A 77 -32.19 -29.38 21.39
N TRP A 78 -31.94 -30.18 20.35
CA TRP A 78 -30.73 -30.06 19.52
C TRP A 78 -30.66 -28.71 18.79
N TYR A 79 -31.80 -28.21 18.27
CA TYR A 79 -31.87 -26.91 17.63
C TYR A 79 -31.54 -25.77 18.61
N PHE A 80 -32.19 -25.74 19.78
CA PHE A 80 -31.93 -24.70 20.79
C PHE A 80 -30.50 -24.74 21.33
N TYR A 81 -29.95 -25.94 21.49
CA TYR A 81 -28.56 -26.15 21.87
C TYR A 81 -27.60 -25.54 20.83
N THR A 82 -27.79 -25.87 19.55
CA THR A 82 -26.94 -25.40 18.45
C THR A 82 -27.05 -23.89 18.23
N LYS A 83 -28.27 -23.34 18.30
CA LYS A 83 -28.53 -21.91 18.22
C LYS A 83 -27.77 -21.15 19.33
N THR A 84 -27.93 -21.58 20.58
CA THR A 84 -27.26 -20.97 21.74
C THR A 84 -25.74 -21.09 21.64
N ARG A 85 -25.24 -22.25 21.23
CA ARG A 85 -23.82 -22.49 21.00
C ARG A 85 -23.26 -21.50 19.98
N ASN A 86 -23.91 -21.37 18.83
CA ASN A 86 -23.45 -20.52 17.75
C ASN A 86 -23.45 -19.04 18.15
N TYR A 87 -24.43 -18.56 18.90
CA TYR A 87 -24.42 -17.18 19.41
C TYR A 87 -23.27 -16.91 20.38
N ARG A 88 -23.03 -17.81 21.34
CA ARG A 88 -21.93 -17.65 22.29
C ARG A 88 -20.57 -17.71 21.61
N VAL A 89 -20.41 -18.62 20.65
CA VAL A 89 -19.19 -18.73 19.85
C VAL A 89 -18.98 -17.47 19.02
N PHE A 90 -20.00 -16.99 18.31
CA PHE A 90 -19.91 -15.78 17.48
C PHE A 90 -19.53 -14.54 18.31
N PHE A 91 -20.19 -14.33 19.45
CA PHE A 91 -19.87 -13.21 20.33
C PHE A 91 -18.45 -13.32 20.92
N GLY A 92 -18.03 -14.53 21.31
CA GLY A 92 -16.67 -14.80 21.78
C GLY A 92 -15.60 -14.56 20.71
N SER A 93 -15.88 -14.98 19.47
CA SER A 93 -15.05 -14.73 18.30
C SER A 93 -14.91 -13.22 18.03
N LEU A 94 -16.00 -12.47 18.03
CA LEU A 94 -15.99 -11.04 17.71
C LEU A 94 -15.28 -10.22 18.81
N ARG A 95 -15.56 -10.52 20.09
CA ARG A 95 -14.90 -9.83 21.22
C ARG A 95 -13.39 -10.09 21.25
N SER A 96 -12.97 -11.32 20.95
CA SER A 96 -11.55 -11.66 20.85
C SER A 96 -10.93 -11.04 19.60
N GLY A 97 -11.57 -11.18 18.44
CA GLY A 97 -11.18 -10.59 17.17
C GLY A 97 -10.91 -9.09 17.27
N GLY A 98 -11.84 -8.32 17.83
CA GLY A 98 -11.66 -6.89 18.02
C GLY A 98 -10.47 -6.53 18.92
N LYS A 99 -10.24 -7.29 20.00
CA LYS A 99 -9.06 -7.08 20.87
C LYS A 99 -7.74 -7.30 20.16
N TYR A 100 -7.62 -8.37 19.38
CA TYR A 100 -6.40 -8.65 18.63
C TYR A 100 -6.22 -7.70 17.44
N ALA A 101 -7.30 -7.31 16.77
CA ALA A 101 -7.27 -6.33 15.69
C ALA A 101 -6.76 -4.97 16.18
N LEU A 102 -7.31 -4.46 17.30
CA LEU A 102 -6.87 -3.21 17.91
C LEU A 102 -5.44 -3.32 18.48
N GLY A 103 -5.11 -4.44 19.11
CA GLY A 103 -3.77 -4.67 19.66
C GLY A 103 -2.68 -4.67 18.59
N LEU A 104 -2.86 -5.46 17.53
CA LEU A 104 -1.89 -5.55 16.44
C LEU A 104 -1.92 -4.31 15.54
N GLY A 105 -3.09 -3.86 15.10
CA GLY A 105 -3.23 -2.65 14.29
C GLY A 105 -2.68 -1.41 15.01
N GLY A 106 -2.99 -1.25 16.30
CA GLY A 106 -2.47 -0.16 17.12
C GLY A 106 -0.96 -0.24 17.35
N ALA A 107 -0.41 -1.44 17.60
CA ALA A 107 1.03 -1.63 17.74
C ALA A 107 1.78 -1.33 16.44
N THR A 108 1.26 -1.77 15.29
CA THR A 108 1.83 -1.48 13.96
C THR A 108 1.73 0.01 13.64
N ALA A 109 0.60 0.66 13.92
CA ALA A 109 0.45 2.10 13.75
C ALA A 109 1.45 2.88 14.63
N GLY A 110 1.60 2.48 15.89
CA GLY A 110 2.58 3.07 16.80
C GLY A 110 4.01 2.89 16.31
N TYR A 111 4.36 1.68 15.84
CA TYR A 111 5.67 1.42 15.26
C TYR A 111 5.93 2.29 14.04
N VAL A 112 5.02 2.33 13.06
CA VAL A 112 5.19 3.13 11.82
C VAL A 112 5.26 4.62 12.12
N LEU A 113 4.52 5.11 13.12
CA LEU A 113 4.58 6.52 13.51
C LEU A 113 5.94 6.87 14.13
N VAL A 114 6.43 6.03 15.05
CA VAL A 114 7.77 6.20 15.63
C VAL A 114 8.84 6.06 14.54
N ASP A 115 8.70 5.05 13.69
CA ASP A 115 9.52 4.85 12.51
C ASP A 115 9.13 5.76 11.33
N GLU A 116 8.44 6.87 11.52
CA GLU A 116 8.39 7.94 10.50
C GLU A 116 8.96 9.21 11.12
N SER A 117 8.57 9.48 12.37
CA SER A 117 9.10 10.57 13.19
C SER A 117 10.61 10.49 13.44
N LEU A 118 11.20 9.31 13.66
CA LEU A 118 12.64 9.19 13.91
C LEU A 118 13.50 9.59 12.71
N GLY A 119 13.18 9.12 11.51
CA GLY A 119 13.89 9.51 10.29
C GLY A 119 13.64 10.97 9.94
N TRP A 120 12.44 11.51 10.19
CA TRP A 120 12.22 12.96 10.06
C TRP A 120 13.12 13.76 11.03
N ALA A 121 13.20 13.33 12.29
CA ALA A 121 14.05 13.96 13.30
C ALA A 121 15.54 13.81 12.94
N ARG A 122 15.96 12.67 12.40
CA ARG A 122 17.32 12.42 11.91
C ARG A 122 17.66 13.35 10.74
N GLU A 123 16.78 13.46 9.75
CA GLU A 123 16.95 14.37 8.61
C GLU A 123 17.06 15.83 9.05
N ARG A 124 16.30 16.22 10.09
CA ARG A 124 16.37 17.56 10.71
C ARG A 124 17.73 17.84 11.35
N MET A 125 18.36 16.83 11.96
CA MET A 125 19.56 16.97 12.80
C MET A 125 20.86 16.72 12.05
N PHE A 126 20.91 15.69 11.19
CA PHE A 126 22.13 15.23 10.52
C PHE A 126 22.11 15.44 9.01
N GLY A 127 21.03 16.04 8.49
CA GLY A 127 20.80 16.18 7.06
C GLY A 127 20.23 14.91 6.44
N ALA A 128 19.59 15.06 5.29
CA ALA A 128 19.09 13.92 4.53
C ALA A 128 20.26 13.10 3.98
N ARG A 129 20.30 11.82 4.35
CA ARG A 129 21.36 10.87 3.97
C ARG A 129 20.75 9.83 3.04
N GLY A 130 21.32 9.67 1.85
CA GLY A 130 20.79 8.85 0.76
C GLY A 130 20.53 9.69 -0.50
N ASP A 131 20.37 9.03 -1.64
CA ASP A 131 20.06 9.70 -2.90
C ASP A 131 18.64 10.27 -2.82
N ILE A 132 18.53 11.57 -2.51
CA ILE A 132 17.26 12.28 -2.51
C ILE A 132 16.90 12.43 -3.98
N ARG A 133 16.19 11.44 -4.55
CA ARG A 133 15.48 11.67 -5.81
C ARG A 133 14.42 12.73 -5.53
N HIS A 134 14.83 13.99 -5.68
CA HIS A 134 13.96 15.14 -5.78
C HIS A 134 13.16 14.97 -7.07
N THR A 135 12.06 14.22 -7.00
CA THR A 135 11.01 14.36 -8.01
C THR A 135 10.56 15.81 -7.94
N LYS A 136 10.88 16.57 -9.00
CA LYS A 136 10.47 17.97 -9.15
C LYS A 136 8.99 18.08 -8.79
N LEU A 137 8.69 18.93 -7.81
CA LEU A 137 7.32 19.38 -7.58
C LEU A 137 6.91 20.17 -8.82
N ARG A 138 6.01 19.58 -9.61
CA ARG A 138 5.32 20.12 -10.78
C ARG A 138 4.85 21.55 -10.52
N GLY A 139 5.58 22.49 -11.12
CA GLY A 139 5.19 23.86 -11.39
C GLY A 139 5.24 24.20 -12.89
N ASP A 140 5.74 23.30 -13.74
CA ASP A 140 5.77 23.49 -15.19
C ASP A 140 5.21 22.24 -15.87
N GLU A 141 4.54 22.50 -16.97
CA GLU A 141 3.57 21.68 -17.69
C GLU A 141 4.22 20.50 -18.44
N GLU A 142 3.37 19.58 -18.89
CA GLU A 142 3.62 18.54 -19.92
C GLU A 142 4.27 17.20 -19.47
N ASP A 143 3.37 16.21 -19.34
CA ASP A 143 3.46 14.82 -19.83
C ASP A 143 4.72 13.96 -19.57
N GLU A 144 4.59 12.95 -18.71
CA GLU A 144 4.74 11.54 -19.12
C GLU A 144 4.34 10.54 -18.02
N GLU A 145 3.64 9.49 -18.44
CA GLU A 145 3.08 8.40 -17.64
C GLU A 145 4.15 7.47 -17.07
N ASP A 146 4.83 7.86 -15.99
CA ASP A 146 5.56 6.89 -15.17
C ASP A 146 4.77 6.64 -13.89
N GLY A 147 4.01 5.53 -13.87
CA GLY A 147 3.20 5.01 -12.77
C GLY A 147 4.00 4.58 -11.53
N VAL A 148 5.05 5.32 -11.17
CA VAL A 148 5.87 5.09 -9.99
C VAL A 148 5.07 5.54 -8.77
N TYR A 149 4.55 4.57 -8.01
CA TYR A 149 3.87 4.79 -6.75
C TYR A 149 4.71 5.70 -5.83
N ARG A 150 4.36 6.99 -5.80
CA ARG A 150 5.02 7.98 -4.95
C ARG A 150 4.81 7.58 -3.49
N LYS A 151 5.89 7.21 -2.81
CA LYS A 151 5.87 7.03 -1.36
C LYS A 151 5.63 8.40 -0.71
N VAL A 152 4.40 8.65 -0.30
CA VAL A 152 4.04 9.84 0.49
C VAL A 152 4.42 9.53 1.93
N GLY A 153 5.40 10.24 2.46
CA GLY A 153 5.94 10.09 3.82
C GLY A 153 6.40 11.43 4.38
N TRP A 154 6.59 11.49 5.70
CA TRP A 154 7.22 12.65 6.36
C TRP A 154 8.75 12.59 6.23
N ARG A 155 9.29 11.38 6.05
CA ARG A 155 10.69 11.13 5.69
C ARG A 155 10.90 11.34 4.20
N LYS A 156 11.99 12.03 3.84
CA LYS A 156 12.39 12.25 2.43
C LYS A 156 13.56 11.36 2.01
N GLY A 157 14.37 10.91 2.96
CA GLY A 157 15.56 10.09 2.73
C GLY A 157 15.28 8.59 2.71
N GLU A 158 16.33 7.81 2.45
CA GLU A 158 16.27 6.36 2.48
C GLU A 158 16.09 5.83 3.93
N VAL A 159 15.43 4.68 4.05
CA VAL A 159 15.25 4.00 5.35
C VAL A 159 16.60 3.46 5.79
N MET A 160 16.99 3.77 7.03
CA MET A 160 18.20 3.22 7.64
C MET A 160 17.82 2.11 8.62
N TRP A 161 18.71 1.13 8.76
CA TRP A 161 18.52 0.03 9.71
C TRP A 161 18.51 0.51 11.17
N GLU A 162 19.25 1.60 11.45
CA GLU A 162 19.29 2.29 12.76
C GLU A 162 17.92 2.82 13.17
N ASP A 163 17.18 3.45 12.24
CA ASP A 163 15.88 4.05 12.51
C ASP A 163 14.86 2.98 12.97
N GLY A 164 14.87 1.82 12.30
CA GLY A 164 14.02 0.68 12.68
C GLY A 164 14.41 0.04 14.00
N ALA A 165 15.71 -0.12 14.26
CA ALA A 165 16.19 -0.66 15.53
C ALA A 165 15.80 0.24 16.72
N VAL A 166 15.97 1.56 16.58
CA VAL A 166 15.56 2.54 17.60
C VAL A 166 14.04 2.57 17.76
N ALA A 167 13.28 2.57 16.65
CA ALA A 167 11.82 2.53 16.69
C ALA A 167 11.31 1.28 17.43
N GLY A 168 11.85 0.12 17.12
CA GLY A 168 11.49 -1.14 17.75
C GLY A 168 11.89 -1.20 19.23
N GLY A 169 13.06 -0.67 19.58
CA GLY A 169 13.51 -0.54 20.98
C GLY A 169 12.60 0.38 21.80
N LEU A 170 12.21 1.54 21.24
CA LEU A 170 11.26 2.46 21.87
C LEU A 170 9.88 1.83 22.05
N LEU A 171 9.38 1.11 21.03
CA LEU A 171 8.13 0.37 21.15
C LEU A 171 8.22 -0.68 22.27
N GLY A 172 9.34 -1.41 22.35
CA GLY A 172 9.63 -2.38 23.40
C GLY A 172 9.69 -1.77 24.81
N LEU A 173 10.20 -0.54 24.93
CA LEU A 173 10.22 0.25 26.16
C LEU A 173 8.80 0.65 26.56
N VAL A 174 8.02 1.24 25.65
CA VAL A 174 6.63 1.67 25.88
C VAL A 174 5.76 0.49 26.29
N VAL A 175 5.89 -0.65 25.60
CA VAL A 175 5.17 -1.88 25.97
C VAL A 175 5.62 -2.37 27.35
N GLY A 176 6.93 -2.37 27.63
CA GLY A 176 7.47 -2.80 28.90
C GLY A 176 6.98 -1.98 30.09
N THR A 177 6.86 -0.66 29.94
CA THR A 177 6.35 0.25 30.97
C THR A 177 4.83 0.17 31.11
N ALA A 178 4.09 0.16 29.99
CA ALA A 178 2.63 0.10 29.98
C ALA A 178 2.09 -1.18 30.63
N TYR A 179 2.73 -2.33 30.39
CA TYR A 179 2.35 -3.61 30.97
C TYR A 179 3.05 -3.92 32.30
N ARG A 180 3.86 -3.00 32.84
CA ARG A 180 4.64 -3.17 34.08
C ARG A 180 5.36 -4.53 34.11
N LEU A 181 6.10 -4.83 33.06
CA LEU A 181 6.75 -6.13 32.93
C LEU A 181 7.82 -6.34 34.03
N PRO A 182 7.94 -7.55 34.58
CA PRO A 182 9.06 -7.93 35.43
C PRO A 182 10.40 -7.67 34.74
N ARG A 183 11.43 -7.25 35.50
CA ARG A 183 12.76 -6.89 34.99
C ARG A 183 13.33 -7.82 33.88
N PRO A 184 13.28 -9.17 33.97
CA PRO A 184 13.80 -10.02 32.90
C PRO A 184 12.96 -9.98 31.62
N LEU A 185 11.64 -9.81 31.74
CA LEU A 185 10.75 -9.69 30.59
C LEU A 185 10.85 -8.31 29.93
N PHE A 186 11.11 -7.27 30.72
CA PHE A 186 11.36 -5.91 30.25
C PHE A 186 12.61 -5.83 29.35
N ILE A 187 13.75 -6.39 29.80
CA ILE A 187 14.99 -6.37 29.00
C ILE A 187 14.78 -7.14 27.68
N ARG A 188 14.08 -8.27 27.73
CA ARG A 188 13.75 -9.06 26.55
C ARG A 188 12.83 -8.32 25.58
N SER A 189 11.85 -7.55 26.06
CA SER A 189 10.96 -6.80 25.16
C SER A 189 11.69 -5.70 24.41
N VAL A 190 12.62 -4.99 25.08
CA VAL A 190 13.47 -3.99 24.44
C VAL A 190 14.41 -4.64 23.42
N LEU A 191 15.10 -5.73 23.80
CA LEU A 191 16.06 -6.41 22.93
C LEU A 191 15.39 -7.08 21.72
N MET A 192 14.23 -7.69 21.91
CA MET A 192 13.45 -8.22 20.78
C MET A 192 12.93 -7.09 19.89
N GLY A 193 12.52 -5.97 20.48
CA GLY A 193 12.11 -4.78 19.74
C GLY A 193 13.22 -4.25 18.84
N THR A 194 14.45 -4.10 19.35
CA THR A 194 15.58 -3.58 18.55
C THR A 194 15.99 -4.54 17.45
N ILE A 195 16.09 -5.85 17.74
CA ILE A 195 16.45 -6.85 16.73
C ILE A 195 15.40 -6.91 15.63
N LEU A 196 14.12 -7.01 15.99
CA LEU A 196 13.03 -7.15 15.02
C LEU A 196 12.83 -5.87 14.19
N GLY A 197 13.01 -4.70 14.81
CA GLY A 197 12.99 -3.41 14.12
C GLY A 197 14.16 -3.27 13.15
N GLY A 198 15.37 -3.63 13.58
CA GLY A 198 16.57 -3.61 12.74
C GLY A 198 16.47 -4.57 11.56
N THR A 199 15.97 -5.79 11.76
CA THR A 199 15.79 -6.76 10.66
C THR A 199 14.71 -6.32 9.68
N THR A 200 13.62 -5.71 10.17
CA THR A 200 12.56 -5.18 9.31
C THR A 200 13.09 -4.07 8.41
N SER A 201 13.87 -3.13 8.95
CA SER A 201 14.48 -2.06 8.14
C SER A 201 15.57 -2.57 7.21
N ALA A 202 16.37 -3.56 7.63
CA ALA A 202 17.32 -4.22 6.74
C ALA A 202 16.63 -4.89 5.54
N MET A 203 15.47 -5.52 5.77
CA MET A 203 14.66 -6.10 4.69
C MET A 203 14.14 -5.04 3.72
N GLN A 204 13.70 -3.88 4.23
CA GLN A 204 13.26 -2.77 3.36
C GLN A 204 14.40 -2.23 2.50
N ILE A 205 15.61 -2.13 3.04
CA ILE A 205 16.81 -1.72 2.28
C ILE A 205 17.10 -2.74 1.18
N ALA A 206 17.04 -4.04 1.49
CA ALA A 206 17.25 -5.10 0.51
C ALA A 206 16.21 -5.05 -0.62
N GLN A 207 14.93 -4.88 -0.29
CA GLN A 207 13.86 -4.73 -1.28
C GLN A 207 14.03 -3.48 -2.15
N ALA A 208 14.44 -2.36 -1.55
CA ALA A 208 14.72 -1.13 -2.29
C ALA A 208 15.90 -1.31 -3.25
N HIS A 209 16.95 -2.03 -2.83
CA HIS A 209 18.09 -2.33 -3.68
C HIS A 209 17.71 -3.23 -4.87
N ILE A 210 16.93 -4.29 -4.63
CA ILE A 210 16.43 -5.17 -5.69
C ILE A 210 15.54 -4.40 -6.69
N GLY A 211 14.71 -3.48 -6.18
CA GLY A 211 13.89 -2.62 -7.05
C GLY A 211 14.73 -1.76 -7.99
N LYS A 212 15.81 -1.14 -7.50
CA LYS A 212 16.71 -0.33 -8.33
C LYS A 212 17.35 -1.15 -9.45
N LEU A 213 17.81 -2.36 -9.16
CA LEU A 213 18.40 -3.24 -10.16
C LEU A 213 17.40 -3.61 -11.26
N ARG A 214 16.13 -3.84 -10.91
CA ARG A 214 15.08 -4.13 -11.90
C ARG A 214 14.78 -2.92 -12.78
N ASP A 215 14.70 -1.72 -12.20
CA ASP A 215 14.47 -0.49 -12.97
C ASP A 215 15.63 -0.22 -13.95
N GLU A 216 16.87 -0.52 -13.57
CA GLU A 216 18.04 -0.38 -14.45
C GLU A 216 17.98 -1.34 -15.64
N GLN A 217 17.53 -2.58 -15.42
CA GLN A 217 17.29 -3.56 -16.48
C GLN A 217 16.20 -3.08 -17.45
N GLU A 218 15.06 -2.63 -16.93
CA GLU A 218 13.96 -2.11 -17.75
C GLU A 218 14.38 -0.87 -18.56
N ARG A 219 15.18 0.03 -17.99
CA ARG A 219 15.72 1.19 -18.74
C ARG A 219 16.70 0.77 -19.83
N ALA A 220 17.55 -0.22 -19.57
CA ALA A 220 18.46 -0.76 -20.57
C ALA A 220 17.68 -1.41 -21.73
N GLU A 221 16.65 -2.19 -21.42
CA GLU A 221 15.76 -2.80 -22.42
C GLU A 221 15.01 -1.74 -23.24
N ARG A 222 14.46 -0.70 -22.61
CA ARG A 222 13.81 0.42 -23.31
C ARG A 222 14.78 1.19 -24.21
N ALA A 223 16.01 1.42 -23.77
CA ALA A 223 17.03 2.09 -24.58
C ALA A 223 17.42 1.27 -25.82
N VAL A 224 17.53 -0.06 -25.67
CA VAL A 224 17.79 -0.98 -26.79
C VAL A 224 16.61 -0.99 -27.77
N ALA A 225 15.37 -1.08 -27.28
CA ALA A 225 14.17 -1.02 -28.12
C ALA A 225 14.01 0.33 -28.85
N ALA A 226 14.39 1.44 -28.19
CA ALA A 226 14.42 2.76 -28.82
C ALA A 226 15.51 2.87 -29.89
N SER A 227 16.67 2.22 -29.71
CA SER A 227 17.69 2.17 -30.76
C SER A 227 17.28 1.30 -31.95
N ASP A 228 16.60 0.18 -31.72
CA ASP A 228 16.15 -0.73 -32.78
C ASP A 228 15.02 -0.09 -33.63
N SER A 229 14.13 0.67 -33.00
CA SER A 229 13.10 1.45 -33.70
C SER A 229 13.68 2.62 -34.50
N ASN A 230 14.66 3.34 -33.97
CA ASN A 230 15.35 4.40 -34.73
C ASN A 230 16.16 3.83 -35.90
N ALA A 231 16.79 2.66 -35.74
CA ALA A 231 17.52 1.97 -36.82
C ALA A 231 16.59 1.48 -37.93
N SER A 232 15.41 0.95 -37.60
CA SER A 232 14.41 0.53 -38.60
C SER A 232 13.75 1.71 -39.33
N THR A 233 13.54 2.83 -38.64
CA THR A 233 13.04 4.08 -39.24
C THR A 233 14.08 4.69 -40.21
N ALA A 234 15.36 4.67 -39.84
CA ALA A 234 16.46 5.12 -40.71
C ALA A 234 16.65 4.19 -41.92
N ALA A 235 16.54 2.87 -41.75
CA ALA A 235 16.60 1.90 -42.86
C ALA A 235 15.43 2.10 -43.84
N THR A 236 14.21 2.34 -43.34
CA THR A 236 13.03 2.59 -44.19
C THR A 236 13.17 3.90 -44.98
N ALA A 237 13.74 4.95 -44.38
CA ALA A 237 14.02 6.21 -45.06
C ALA A 237 15.07 6.07 -46.17
N SER A 238 16.10 5.24 -45.97
CA SER A 238 17.13 4.95 -47.00
C SER A 238 16.62 4.10 -48.17
N ILE A 239 15.56 3.31 -47.97
CA ILE A 239 14.94 2.48 -49.04
C ILE A 239 14.02 3.32 -49.94
N THR A 240 13.45 4.42 -49.45
CA THR A 240 12.60 5.32 -50.25
C THR A 240 13.36 6.31 -51.14
N GLU A 241 14.70 6.36 -51.07
CA GLU A 241 15.50 7.29 -51.88
C GLU A 241 15.99 6.69 -53.23
N GLU A 242 15.81 5.38 -53.47
CA GLU A 242 16.33 4.69 -54.67
C GLU A 242 15.29 4.32 -55.74
N VAL A 243 14.04 4.82 -55.71
CA VAL A 243 13.08 4.57 -56.80
C VAL A 243 12.36 5.85 -57.23
N GLY A 244 12.81 6.41 -58.37
CA GLY A 244 12.15 7.50 -59.07
C GLY A 244 10.78 7.13 -59.66
N PRO A 245 9.95 8.12 -60.03
CA PRO A 245 8.52 7.94 -60.25
C PRO A 245 8.23 7.42 -61.66
N ALA A 246 7.43 6.35 -61.77
CA ALA A 246 6.85 5.93 -63.03
C ALA A 246 5.35 5.61 -62.88
N LEU A 247 4.54 6.49 -63.48
CA LEU A 247 3.32 6.23 -64.24
C LEU A 247 2.16 5.43 -63.62
N VAL A 248 1.12 6.21 -63.26
CA VAL A 248 -0.31 6.06 -63.60
C VAL A 248 -0.71 4.83 -64.44
N MET A 249 -1.60 3.99 -63.92
CA MET A 249 -2.92 3.68 -64.51
C MET A 249 -3.67 2.56 -63.76
N GLY A 250 -4.95 2.80 -63.46
CA GLY A 250 -5.99 1.79 -63.71
C GLY A 250 -6.73 1.16 -62.53
N LYS A 251 -7.91 1.73 -62.24
CA LYS A 251 -9.21 1.02 -62.12
C LYS A 251 -9.51 0.18 -60.85
N GLU A 252 -10.35 0.74 -59.96
CA GLU A 252 -11.38 0.00 -59.19
C GLU A 252 -12.66 -0.19 -60.06
N PRO A 253 -13.64 -1.07 -59.76
CA PRO A 253 -14.04 -1.72 -58.48
C PRO A 253 -14.18 -3.28 -58.61
N GLU A 254 -14.54 -4.16 -57.67
CA GLU A 254 -15.58 -4.26 -56.62
C GLU A 254 -15.25 -5.47 -55.68
N PRO A 255 -15.95 -5.68 -54.54
CA PRO A 255 -15.58 -6.64 -53.48
C PRO A 255 -16.40 -7.95 -53.50
N GLU A 256 -15.75 -9.08 -53.18
CA GLU A 256 -16.34 -10.42 -52.97
C GLU A 256 -15.45 -11.20 -51.94
N PRO A 257 -15.95 -12.25 -51.27
CA PRO A 257 -16.31 -12.20 -49.86
C PRO A 257 -15.33 -12.94 -48.93
N TYR A 258 -15.58 -12.74 -47.63
CA TYR A 258 -14.96 -13.40 -46.48
C TYR A 258 -14.79 -14.92 -46.68
N GLU A 259 -13.54 -15.39 -46.61
CA GLU A 259 -13.24 -16.81 -46.42
C GLU A 259 -12.52 -16.99 -45.07
N SER A 260 -13.22 -17.72 -44.20
CA SER A 260 -12.80 -18.14 -42.88
C SER A 260 -11.63 -19.12 -42.97
N ALA A 261 -10.46 -18.72 -42.46
CA ALA A 261 -9.38 -19.64 -42.14
C ALA A 261 -9.31 -19.85 -40.62
N GLU A 262 -9.88 -20.98 -40.20
CA GLU A 262 -9.60 -21.62 -38.92
C GLU A 262 -8.08 -21.83 -38.79
N VAL A 263 -7.46 -21.19 -37.80
CA VAL A 263 -6.12 -21.58 -37.36
C VAL A 263 -6.27 -22.52 -36.17
N THR A 264 -6.01 -23.77 -36.48
CA THR A 264 -5.85 -24.94 -35.64
C THR A 264 -4.94 -24.67 -34.43
N MET A 265 -5.53 -24.81 -33.24
CA MET A 265 -4.79 -25.00 -31.99
C MET A 265 -4.06 -26.35 -32.05
N ALA A 266 -2.78 -26.31 -32.39
CA ALA A 266 -1.89 -27.46 -32.28
C ALA A 266 -1.67 -27.77 -30.80
N GLY A 267 -2.08 -28.98 -30.41
CA GLY A 267 -2.06 -29.46 -29.05
C GLY A 267 -0.65 -29.61 -28.47
N VAL A 268 -0.53 -29.22 -27.21
CA VAL A 268 0.45 -29.76 -26.27
C VAL A 268 -0.34 -30.59 -25.27
N SER A 269 -0.39 -31.89 -25.53
CA SER A 269 -0.78 -32.92 -24.58
C SER A 269 0.35 -33.10 -23.56
N GLY A 270 0.06 -32.85 -22.29
CA GLY A 270 0.91 -33.17 -21.15
C GLY A 270 0.02 -33.52 -19.96
N ASP A 271 -0.28 -34.80 -19.84
CA ASP A 271 -0.53 -35.60 -18.64
C ASP A 271 -1.12 -34.91 -17.38
N VAL A 272 -2.43 -35.11 -17.23
CA VAL A 272 -3.12 -35.75 -16.10
C VAL A 272 -2.34 -35.93 -14.77
N GLU A 273 -2.95 -35.41 -13.69
CA GLU A 273 -2.79 -35.75 -12.27
C GLU A 273 -1.52 -35.34 -11.50
N GLU A 274 -1.49 -34.10 -10.98
CA GLU A 274 -0.78 -33.83 -9.71
C GLU A 274 -1.40 -32.64 -8.93
N GLY A 275 -2.67 -32.81 -8.57
CA GLY A 275 -3.46 -31.81 -7.83
C GLY A 275 -3.83 -32.26 -6.42
N ARG A 276 -2.85 -32.63 -5.59
CA ARG A 276 -2.94 -32.78 -4.11
C ARG A 276 -1.64 -33.40 -3.59
N ASP A 277 -0.70 -32.59 -3.08
CA ASP A 277 0.14 -32.92 -1.89
C ASP A 277 1.32 -31.98 -1.60
N TRP A 278 1.20 -30.67 -1.86
CA TRP A 278 2.23 -29.74 -1.39
C TRP A 278 2.23 -29.57 0.14
N TRP A 279 1.06 -29.73 0.77
CA TRP A 279 0.88 -29.62 2.23
C TRP A 279 1.48 -30.78 3.03
N THR A 280 1.56 -31.98 2.48
CA THR A 280 2.20 -33.14 3.13
C THR A 280 3.72 -33.08 2.98
N ARG A 281 4.24 -32.62 1.84
CA ARG A 281 5.67 -32.31 1.65
C ARG A 281 6.17 -31.25 2.63
N LEU A 282 5.33 -30.28 2.98
CA LEU A 282 5.71 -29.25 3.95
C LEU A 282 5.73 -29.79 5.39
N LYS A 283 4.87 -30.76 5.72
CA LYS A 283 4.84 -31.40 7.04
C LYS A 283 6.00 -32.36 7.28
N SER A 284 6.52 -33.02 6.25
CA SER A 284 7.65 -33.94 6.40
C SER A 284 8.97 -33.22 6.72
N TYR A 285 9.13 -31.97 6.30
CA TYR A 285 10.32 -31.15 6.62
C TYR A 285 10.35 -30.63 8.06
N PHE A 286 9.21 -30.60 8.75
CA PHE A 286 9.08 -30.09 10.12
C PHE A 286 8.87 -31.19 11.17
N GLY A 287 9.21 -32.44 10.84
CA GLY A 287 9.47 -33.56 11.76
C GLY A 287 8.65 -33.59 13.06
N ALA A 288 7.62 -34.43 13.08
CA ALA A 288 7.10 -35.01 14.31
C ALA A 288 8.11 -36.00 14.92
#